data_AF-A0A820HXE5-F1
#
_entry.id   AF-A0A820HXE5-F1
#
_cell.length_a   1.000
_cell.length_b   1.000
_cell.length_c   1.000
_cell.angle_alpha   90.00
_cell.angle_beta   90.00
_cell.angle_gamma   90.00
#
_symmetry.space_group_name_H-M   'P 1'
#
loop_
_entity.id
_entity.type
_entity.pdbx_description
1 polymer ?
#
loop_
_entity_poly.entity_id
_entity_poly.type
_entity_poly.pdbx_seq_one_letter_code
_entity_poly.pdbx_strand_id
1 'polypeptide(L)'
;YFIERCKRLRQANDIEGALQRLYWAKRLWRQYDKMDQNISTDKPQPVKESQKMKEIKKLIEEIESELRGSRSDEDAANSDNDYTQSGEPTG
;
A
#
# COMPACT_ATOMS: atom_id res chain seq x y z
N TYR A 1 10.80 -9.13 -11.96
CA TYR A 1 11.19 -7.71 -11.97
C TYR A 1 10.39 -6.86 -10.98
N PHE A 2 9.06 -6.73 -11.10
CA PHE A 2 8.26 -5.82 -10.25
C PHE A 2 8.34 -6.09 -8.74
N ILE A 3 8.25 -7.36 -8.32
CA ILE A 3 8.38 -7.76 -6.90
C ILE A 3 9.78 -7.41 -6.35
N GLU A 4 10.84 -7.74 -7.09
CA GLU A 4 12.22 -7.42 -6.70
C GLU A 4 12.50 -5.91 -6.69
N ARG A 5 11.83 -5.13 -7.56
CA ARG A 5 11.89 -3.66 -7.49
C ARG A 5 11.14 -3.11 -6.28
N CYS A 6 9.97 -3.66 -5.95
CA CYS A 6 9.23 -3.32 -4.73
C CYS A 6 10.10 -3.52 -3.49
N LYS A 7 10.75 -4.69 -3.34
CA LYS A 7 11.66 -4.96 -2.21
C LYS A 7 12.76 -3.91 -2.05
N ARG A 8 13.41 -3.53 -3.17
CA ARG A 8 14.45 -2.49 -3.17
C ARG A 8 13.93 -1.10 -2.81
N LEU A 9 12.73 -0.74 -3.28
CA LEU A 9 12.11 0.55 -2.93
C LEU A 9 11.71 0.59 -1.45
N ARG A 10 11.16 -0.51 -0.94
CA ARG A 10 10.85 -0.66 0.49
C ARG A 10 12.10 -0.52 1.37
N GLN A 11 13.21 -1.12 0.97
CA GLN A 11 14.51 -0.95 1.65
C GLN A 11 15.02 0.50 1.60
N ALA A 12 14.71 1.24 0.54
CA ALA A 12 15.04 2.65 0.40
C ALA A 12 14.01 3.58 1.07
N ASN A 13 13.09 3.03 1.88
CA ASN A 13 11.98 3.73 2.53
C ASN A 13 10.99 4.44 1.57
N ASP A 14 11.01 4.09 0.28
CA ASP A 14 10.04 4.54 -0.72
C ASP A 14 8.84 3.58 -0.75
N ILE A 15 8.00 3.70 0.29
CA ILE A 15 6.84 2.82 0.52
C ILE A 15 5.78 3.01 -0.56
N GLU A 16 5.49 4.26 -0.95
CA GLU A 16 4.53 4.56 -2.01
C GLU A 16 4.99 4.01 -3.37
N GLY A 17 6.27 4.21 -3.72
CA GLY A 17 6.85 3.64 -4.92
C GLY A 17 6.82 2.11 -4.91
N ALA A 18 7.08 1.48 -3.76
CA ALA A 18 6.96 0.03 -3.60
C ALA A 18 5.52 -0.46 -3.88
N LEU A 19 4.50 0.22 -3.34
CA LEU A 19 3.08 -0.08 -3.58
C LEU A 19 2.69 0.08 -5.05
N GLN A 20 3.09 1.17 -5.70
CA GLN A 20 2.83 1.39 -7.12
C GLN A 20 3.36 0.22 -7.98
N ARG A 21 4.56 -0.30 -7.67
CA ARG A 21 5.12 -1.46 -8.39
C ARG A 21 4.33 -2.74 -8.15
N LEU A 22 3.79 -2.96 -6.95
CA LEU A 22 2.95 -4.13 -6.68
C LEU A 22 1.58 -4.03 -7.37
N TYR A 23 0.97 -2.84 -7.47
CA TYR A 23 -0.28 -2.68 -8.23
C TYR A 23 -0.07 -2.94 -9.73
N TRP A 24 1.06 -2.53 -10.30
CA TRP A 24 1.43 -2.92 -11.67
C TRP A 24 1.61 -4.42 -11.82
N ALA A 25 2.29 -5.07 -10.86
CA ALA A 25 2.43 -6.52 -10.83
C ALA A 25 1.05 -7.20 -10.80
N LYS A 26 0.14 -6.76 -9.91
CA LYS A 26 -1.23 -7.27 -9.79
C LYS A 26 -2.00 -7.12 -11.10
N ARG A 27 -1.94 -5.96 -11.77
CA ARG A 27 -2.63 -5.72 -13.04
C ARG A 27 -2.13 -6.67 -14.13
N LEU A 28 -0.82 -6.80 -14.28
CA LEU A 28 -0.21 -7.68 -15.29
C LEU A 28 -0.51 -9.15 -15.00
N TRP A 29 -0.38 -9.57 -13.74
CA TRP A 29 -0.61 -10.95 -13.34
C TRP A 29 -2.07 -11.37 -13.54
N ARG A 30 -3.02 -10.44 -13.39
CA ARG A 30 -4.43 -10.70 -13.69
C ARG A 30 -4.64 -10.98 -15.18
N GLN A 31 -3.91 -10.30 -16.07
CA GLN A 31 -3.97 -10.59 -17.50
C GLN A 31 -3.33 -11.94 -17.82
N TYR A 32 -2.24 -12.28 -17.15
CA TYR A 32 -1.65 -13.61 -17.25
C TYR A 32 -2.62 -14.71 -16.82
N ASP A 33 -3.25 -14.57 -15.65
CA ASP A 33 -4.23 -15.56 -15.16
C ASP A 33 -5.43 -15.70 -16.13
N LYS A 34 -5.84 -14.62 -16.81
CA LYS A 34 -6.85 -14.69 -17.88
C LYS A 34 -6.37 -15.50 -19.07
N MET A 35 -5.17 -15.21 -19.58
CA MET A 35 -4.60 -15.91 -20.73
C MET A 35 -4.44 -17.41 -20.45
N ASP A 36 -3.97 -17.77 -19.25
CA ASP A 36 -3.84 -19.17 -18.79
C ASP A 36 -5.18 -19.91 -18.78
N GLN A 37 -6.26 -19.19 -18.45
CA GLN A 37 -7.63 -19.73 -18.44
C GLN A 37 -8.36 -19.56 -19.79
N ASN A 38 -7.66 -19.14 -20.85
CA ASN A 38 -8.22 -18.85 -22.17
C ASN A 38 -9.39 -17.83 -22.14
N ILE A 39 -9.32 -16.89 -21.18
CA ILE A 39 -10.26 -15.79 -21.02
C ILE A 39 -9.73 -14.57 -21.77
N SER A 40 -10.60 -13.87 -22.52
CA SER A 40 -10.24 -12.60 -23.17
C SER A 40 -9.80 -11.55 -22.15
N THR A 41 -8.64 -10.94 -22.40
CA THR A 41 -8.04 -9.89 -21.56
C THR A 41 -8.92 -8.65 -21.43
N ASP A 42 -9.77 -8.41 -22.43
CA ASP A 42 -10.61 -7.20 -22.56
C ASP A 42 -11.94 -7.31 -21.81
N LYS A 43 -12.37 -8.53 -21.45
CA LYS A 43 -13.64 -8.75 -20.77
C LYS A 43 -13.48 -8.68 -19.25
N PRO A 44 -14.37 -7.99 -18.53
CA PRO A 44 -14.43 -8.06 -17.07
C PRO A 44 -15.09 -9.39 -16.67
N GLN A 45 -14.28 -10.44 -16.61
CA GLN A 45 -14.71 -11.76 -16.14
C GLN A 45 -14.00 -12.10 -14.82
N PRO A 46 -14.65 -12.90 -13.95
CA PRO A 46 -13.98 -13.51 -12.81
C PRO A 46 -12.89 -14.45 -13.32
N VAL A 47 -11.75 -14.45 -12.62
CA VAL A 47 -10.56 -15.20 -13.00
C VAL A 47 -10.12 -15.98 -11.77
N LYS A 48 -9.79 -17.26 -11.92
CA LYS A 48 -9.20 -18.03 -10.83
C LYS A 48 -7.80 -17.49 -10.56
N GLU A 49 -7.55 -17.05 -9.33
CA GLU A 49 -6.28 -16.44 -8.98
C GLU A 49 -5.21 -17.50 -8.75
N SER A 50 -4.08 -17.34 -9.44
CA SER A 50 -2.91 -18.18 -9.21
C SER A 50 -2.30 -17.94 -7.83
N GLN A 51 -1.47 -18.86 -7.37
CA GLN A 51 -0.73 -18.68 -6.11
C GLN A 51 0.09 -17.39 -6.12
N LYS A 52 0.63 -17.03 -7.29
CA LYS A 52 1.43 -15.82 -7.44
C LYS A 52 0.61 -14.53 -7.33
N MET A 53 -0.62 -14.51 -7.82
CA MET A 53 -1.55 -13.41 -7.59
C MET A 53 -1.82 -13.21 -6.09
N LYS A 54 -2.04 -14.30 -5.35
CA LYS A 54 -2.26 -14.25 -3.90
C LYS A 54 -1.06 -13.69 -3.16
N GLU A 55 0.16 -14.11 -3.53
CA GLU A 55 1.40 -13.54 -2.97
C GLU A 55 1.49 -12.03 -3.21
N ILE A 56 1.19 -11.56 -4.42
CA ILE A 56 1.22 -10.13 -4.75
C ILE A 56 0.22 -9.35 -3.88
N LYS A 57 -1.01 -9.87 -3.72
CA LYS A 57 -2.02 -9.24 -2.87
C LYS A 57 -1.60 -9.16 -1.40
N LYS A 58 -1.06 -10.26 -0.87
CA LYS A 58 -0.54 -10.30 0.50
C LYS A 58 0.54 -9.25 0.73
N LEU A 59 1.48 -9.11 -0.20
CA LEU A 59 2.52 -8.08 -0.13
C LEU A 59 1.95 -6.66 -0.16
N ILE A 60 0.87 -6.43 -0.93
CA ILE A 60 0.19 -5.12 -0.94
C ILE A 60 -0.42 -4.85 0.44
N GLU A 61 -1.15 -5.81 1.00
CA GLU A 61 -1.80 -5.67 2.32
C GLU A 61 -0.79 -5.40 3.43
N GLU A 62 0.34 -6.11 3.44
CA GLU A 62 1.45 -5.90 4.38
C GLU A 62 1.97 -4.47 4.32
N ILE A 63 2.28 -3.98 3.11
CA ILE A 63 2.85 -2.63 2.94
C ILE A 63 1.81 -1.52 3.22
N GLU A 64 0.54 -1.73 2.85
CA GLU A 64 -0.54 -0.79 3.20
C GLU A 64 -0.79 -0.72 4.71
N SER A 65 -0.61 -1.84 5.42
CA SER A 65 -0.69 -1.87 6.89
C SER A 65 0.45 -1.10 7.54
N GLU A 66 1.68 -1.24 7.03
CA GLU A 66 2.84 -0.45 7.48
C GLU A 66 2.59 1.05 7.31
N LEU A 67 2.11 1.47 6.13
CA LEU A 67 1.81 2.88 5.85
C LEU A 67 0.72 3.44 6.76
N ARG A 68 -0.32 2.65 7.08
CA ARG A 68 -1.38 3.05 8.01
C ARG A 68 -0.88 3.14 9.45
N GLY A 69 -0.09 2.17 9.91
CA GLY A 69 0.49 2.17 11.25
C GLY A 69 1.40 3.37 11.47
N SER A 70 2.24 3.72 10.50
CA SER A 70 3.14 4.87 10.60
C SER A 70 2.42 6.22 10.68
N ARG A 71 1.23 6.36 10.09
CA ARG A 71 0.43 7.60 10.19
C ARG A 71 -0.20 7.80 11.57
N SER A 72 -0.54 6.72 12.26
CA SER A 72 -1.20 6.81 13.57
C SER A 72 -0.29 7.34 14.69
N ASP A 73 1.02 7.18 14.56
CA ASP A 73 2.00 7.67 15.54
C ASP A 73 2.30 9.18 15.36
N GLU A 74 2.15 9.71 14.15
CA GLU A 74 2.40 11.14 13.83
C GLU A 74 1.26 12.06 14.31
N ASP A 75 0.01 11.58 14.26
CA ASP A 75 -1.14 12.34 14.76
C ASP A 75 -1.17 12.43 16.30
N ALA A 76 -0.59 11.45 17.00
CA ALA A 76 -0.51 11.45 18.46
C ALA A 76 0.57 12.41 19.00
N ALA A 77 1.67 12.60 18.26
CA ALA A 77 2.79 13.46 18.66
C ALA A 77 2.51 14.97 18.52
N ASN A 78 1.44 15.35 17.81
CA ASN A 78 1.07 16.76 17.58
C ASN A 78 -0.09 17.25 18.48
N SER A 79 -0.56 16.41 19.41
CA SER A 79 -1.71 16.71 20.29
C SER A 79 -1.32 17.31 21.66
N ASP A 80 -0.03 17.52 21.94
CA ASP A 80 0.44 17.89 23.29
C ASP A 80 1.15 19.26 23.33
N ASN A 81 0.59 20.26 22.62
CA ASN A 81 1.10 21.63 22.75
C ASN A 81 0.03 22.73 22.60
N ASP A 82 -1.12 22.55 23.24
CA ASP A 82 -2.06 23.66 23.51
C ASP A 82 -2.34 23.75 25.02
N TYR A 83 -1.30 24.08 25.78
CA TYR A 83 -1.40 24.44 27.19
C TYR A 83 -0.69 25.77 27.44
N THR A 84 -1.24 26.86 26.91
CA THR A 84 -0.98 28.20 27.46
C THR A 84 -2.05 28.54 28.49
N GLN A 85 -1.71 28.26 29.75
CA GLN A 85 -2.37 28.72 30.96
C GLN A 85 -1.89 30.14 31.33
N SER A 86 -2.73 30.85 32.10
CA SER A 86 -2.52 32.13 32.83
C SER A 86 -2.87 33.38 32.01
N GLY A 87 -3.75 34.30 32.40
CA GLY A 87 -4.28 34.69 33.71
C GLY A 87 -4.50 36.22 33.66
N GLU A 88 -5.63 36.70 34.18
CA GLU A 88 -6.19 38.08 34.25
C GLU A 88 -5.24 39.14 34.89
N PRO A 89 -5.56 40.46 35.12
CA PRO A 89 -6.85 41.17 35.08
C PRO A 89 -6.86 42.67 34.62
N THR A 90 -8.08 43.23 34.55
CA THR A 90 -8.52 44.64 34.72
C THR A 90 -7.65 45.84 34.31
N GLY A 91 -8.23 46.71 33.48
CA GLY A 91 -7.91 48.14 33.34
C GLY A 91 -9.10 48.89 32.77
#